data_AF-A0A936E8H4-F1
#
_entry.id   AF-A0A936E8H4-F1
#
_cell.length_a   1.000
_cell.length_b   1.000
_cell.length_c   1.000
_cell.angle_alpha   90.00
_cell.angle_beta   90.00
_cell.angle_gamma   90.00
#
_symmetry.space_group_name_H-M   'P 1'
#
loop_
_entity.id
_entity.type
_entity.pdbx_description
1 polymer ?
#
loop_
_entity_poly.entity_id
_entity_poly.type
_entity_poly.pdbx_seq_one_letter_code
_entity_poly.pdbx_strand_id
1 'polypeptide(L)'
;MALPWLKRLNAIAVGMANNHVTDLGASGVAETKAALDRAGIARFGQGEALDLGDITVAGLTDLDSNAAIQIDLLTPALLDRLATADATKPVVAFVHWGREWIDAPSRREGFLADEMRKRGAALIVGAHPHVAAGSMTALAGGDALVVHTLGNFLFDQSGDKPSGALLEVTSYAQGTLYARLLPIPNLFDLAGAAAR
;
A
#
# COMPACT_ATOMS: atom_id res chain seq x y z
N MET A 1 9.81 -1.45 -17.59
CA MET A 1 8.96 -0.76 -18.59
C MET A 1 7.53 -0.51 -18.06
N ALA A 2 7.37 0.16 -16.91
CA ALA A 2 6.06 0.38 -16.26
C ALA A 2 5.48 1.81 -16.45
N LEU A 3 6.34 2.80 -16.71
CA LEU A 3 5.99 4.21 -16.73
C LEU A 3 4.87 4.59 -17.73
N PRO A 4 4.82 4.07 -18.97
CA PRO A 4 3.73 4.37 -19.89
C PRO A 4 2.37 3.90 -19.37
N TRP A 5 2.33 2.77 -18.66
CA TRP A 5 1.10 2.25 -18.07
C TRP A 5 0.63 3.09 -16.90
N LEU A 6 1.54 3.50 -16.01
CA LEU A 6 1.21 4.42 -14.91
C LEU A 6 0.56 5.72 -15.42
N LYS A 7 1.10 6.29 -16.51
CA LYS A 7 0.50 7.48 -17.15
C LYS A 7 -0.89 7.20 -17.73
N ARG A 8 -1.08 6.07 -18.41
CA ARG A 8 -2.40 5.68 -18.97
C ARG A 8 -3.44 5.44 -17.88
N LEU A 9 -3.02 4.97 -16.72
CA LEU A 9 -3.86 4.76 -15.55
C LEU A 9 -4.09 6.05 -14.74
N ASN A 10 -3.52 7.18 -15.17
CA ASN A 10 -3.53 8.45 -14.45
C ASN A 10 -3.01 8.33 -13.02
N ALA A 11 -2.00 7.48 -12.80
CA ALA A 11 -1.36 7.35 -11.50
C ALA A 11 -0.65 8.67 -11.14
N ILE A 12 -1.08 9.30 -10.05
CA ILE A 12 -0.50 10.56 -9.56
C ILE A 12 0.67 10.31 -8.59
N ALA A 13 0.71 9.14 -7.95
CA ALA A 13 1.73 8.78 -6.97
C ALA A 13 2.04 7.27 -6.99
N VAL A 14 3.27 6.90 -6.60
CA VAL A 14 3.73 5.51 -6.47
C VAL A 14 4.46 5.30 -5.14
N GLY A 15 4.08 4.25 -4.42
CA GLY A 15 4.81 3.79 -3.22
C GLY A 15 6.07 3.01 -3.59
N MET A 16 7.19 3.37 -2.99
CA MET A 16 8.49 2.70 -3.12
C MET A 16 8.91 1.98 -1.83
N ALA A 17 8.10 2.03 -0.77
CA ALA A 17 8.34 1.27 0.45
C ALA A 17 7.97 -0.21 0.23
N ASN A 18 8.96 -1.04 -0.13
CA ASN A 18 8.81 -2.48 -0.27
C ASN A 18 10.17 -3.17 -0.20
N ASN A 19 10.17 -4.50 -0.08
CA ASN A 19 11.36 -5.34 0.02
C ASN A 19 12.19 -5.43 -1.29
N HIS A 20 11.60 -5.08 -2.43
CA HIS A 20 12.24 -5.13 -3.75
C HIS A 20 12.83 -3.79 -4.22
N VAL A 21 12.69 -2.73 -3.42
CA VAL A 21 13.11 -1.39 -3.82
C VAL A 21 14.60 -1.32 -4.17
N THR A 22 15.42 -2.18 -3.58
CA THR A 22 16.88 -2.22 -3.76
C THR A 22 17.38 -3.36 -4.65
N ASP A 23 16.53 -4.10 -5.36
CA ASP A 23 16.94 -5.25 -6.18
C ASP A 23 18.02 -4.90 -7.22
N LEU A 24 17.96 -3.69 -7.77
CA LEU A 24 18.92 -3.16 -8.74
C LEU A 24 19.96 -2.23 -8.08
N GLY A 25 20.11 -2.31 -6.75
CA GLY A 25 21.02 -1.50 -5.97
C GLY A 25 20.68 0.00 -5.95
N ALA A 26 21.59 0.80 -5.38
CA ALA A 26 21.38 2.24 -5.20
C ALA A 26 21.20 3.00 -6.52
N SER A 27 21.88 2.59 -7.60
CA SER A 27 21.71 3.18 -8.93
C SER A 27 20.31 2.94 -9.48
N GLY A 28 19.77 1.73 -9.33
CA GLY A 28 18.40 1.41 -9.75
C GLY A 28 17.34 2.19 -8.98
N VAL A 29 17.54 2.38 -7.66
CA VAL A 29 16.68 3.26 -6.84
C VAL A 29 16.72 4.69 -7.38
N ALA A 30 17.92 5.24 -7.60
CA ALA A 30 18.10 6.60 -8.08
C ALA A 30 17.49 6.81 -9.47
N GLU A 31 17.69 5.86 -10.39
CA GLU A 31 17.12 5.90 -11.73
C GLU A 31 15.59 5.85 -11.70
N THR A 32 15.01 4.97 -10.86
CA THR A 32 13.56 4.87 -10.69
C THR A 32 12.97 6.18 -10.18
N LYS A 33 13.58 6.76 -9.13
CA LYS A 33 13.19 8.07 -8.59
C LYS A 33 13.22 9.15 -9.67
N ALA A 34 14.34 9.26 -10.40
CA ALA A 34 14.50 10.24 -11.46
C ALA A 34 13.50 10.04 -12.62
N ALA A 35 13.14 8.78 -12.95
CA ALA A 35 12.16 8.48 -13.98
C ALA A 35 10.73 8.90 -13.57
N LEU A 36 10.34 8.68 -12.32
CA LEU A 36 9.06 9.13 -11.76
C LEU A 36 9.01 10.67 -11.71
N ASP A 37 10.08 11.31 -11.22
CA ASP A 37 10.19 12.76 -11.13
C ASP A 37 10.07 13.42 -12.53
N ARG A 38 10.78 12.89 -13.55
CA ARG A 38 10.64 13.35 -14.95
C ARG A 38 9.25 13.12 -15.55
N ALA A 39 8.51 12.14 -15.04
CA ALA A 39 7.16 11.85 -15.51
C ALA A 39 6.09 12.69 -14.85
N GLY A 40 6.43 13.46 -13.80
CA GLY A 40 5.46 14.18 -12.97
C GLY A 40 4.62 13.26 -12.09
N ILE A 41 5.13 12.07 -11.77
CA ILE A 41 4.45 11.11 -10.89
C ILE A 41 5.12 11.21 -9.52
N ALA A 42 4.36 11.58 -8.50
CA ALA A 42 4.87 11.69 -7.15
C ALA A 42 5.28 10.31 -6.59
N ARG A 43 6.10 10.31 -5.55
CA ARG A 43 6.60 9.07 -4.95
C ARG A 43 6.83 9.24 -3.46
N PHE A 44 6.72 8.13 -2.74
CA PHE A 44 6.97 8.07 -1.31
C PHE A 44 7.59 6.72 -0.95
N GLY A 45 8.62 6.74 -0.11
CA GLY A 45 9.35 5.57 0.37
C GLY A 45 9.14 5.29 1.86
N GLN A 46 10.00 4.43 2.41
CA GLN A 46 9.95 4.03 3.82
C GLN A 46 10.01 5.24 4.77
N GLY A 47 8.96 5.44 5.56
CA GLY A 47 8.85 6.53 6.53
C GLY A 47 8.68 7.92 5.91
N GLU A 48 8.42 8.01 4.61
CA GLU A 48 8.06 9.26 3.93
C GLU A 48 6.53 9.40 3.91
N ALA A 49 6.04 10.61 4.15
CA ALA A 49 4.65 11.00 3.99
C ALA A 49 4.51 11.96 2.81
N LEU A 50 3.47 11.75 2.01
CA LEU A 50 3.16 12.53 0.81
C LEU A 50 1.74 13.09 0.93
N ASP A 51 1.62 14.41 0.84
CA ASP A 51 0.34 15.09 0.75
C ASP A 51 -0.21 15.00 -0.68
N LEU A 52 -1.41 14.45 -0.84
CA LEU A 52 -2.11 14.30 -2.11
C LEU A 52 -3.33 15.25 -2.22
N GLY A 53 -3.38 16.28 -1.38
CA GLY A 53 -4.50 17.20 -1.27
C GLY A 53 -5.46 16.74 -0.17
N ASP A 54 -6.40 15.86 -0.52
CA ASP A 54 -7.48 15.44 0.39
C ASP A 54 -7.06 14.39 1.41
N ILE A 55 -5.92 13.74 1.19
CA ILE A 55 -5.34 12.71 2.06
C ILE A 55 -3.83 12.89 2.16
N THR A 56 -3.24 12.42 3.25
CA THR A 56 -1.79 12.17 3.35
C THR A 56 -1.54 10.68 3.25
N VAL A 57 -0.60 10.24 2.42
CA VAL A 57 -0.20 8.82 2.31
C VAL A 57 1.21 8.64 2.85
N ALA A 58 1.39 7.70 3.78
CA ALA A 58 2.70 7.35 4.34
C ALA A 58 3.13 5.96 3.89
N GLY A 59 4.37 5.85 3.38
CA GLY A 59 4.94 4.58 2.91
C GLY A 59 5.64 3.84 4.03
N LEU A 60 5.27 2.59 4.25
CA LEU A 60 5.78 1.77 5.34
C LEU A 60 6.10 0.36 4.86
N THR A 61 7.07 -0.29 5.49
CA THR A 61 7.50 -1.66 5.24
C THR A 61 7.86 -2.28 6.58
N ASP A 62 7.30 -3.45 6.84
CA ASP A 62 7.64 -4.32 7.97
C ASP A 62 7.26 -5.74 7.57
N LEU A 63 8.27 -6.53 7.18
CA LEU A 63 8.02 -7.74 6.41
C LEU A 63 8.48 -8.98 7.14
N ASP A 64 7.54 -9.89 7.40
CA ASP A 64 7.76 -11.23 7.93
C ASP A 64 7.43 -12.28 6.85
N SER A 65 8.26 -12.36 5.81
CA SER A 65 8.05 -13.28 4.68
C SER A 65 9.02 -14.46 4.68
N ASN A 66 8.72 -15.47 3.86
CA ASN A 66 9.57 -16.65 3.70
C ASN A 66 10.92 -16.33 3.07
N ALA A 67 10.94 -15.38 2.13
CA ALA A 67 12.11 -15.03 1.33
C ALA A 67 12.92 -13.89 1.94
N ALA A 68 12.28 -13.01 2.72
CA ALA A 68 12.93 -11.89 3.38
C ALA A 68 12.26 -11.59 4.73
N ILE A 69 13.06 -11.62 5.80
CA ILE A 69 12.65 -11.15 7.12
C ILE A 69 13.26 -9.77 7.32
N GLN A 70 12.42 -8.75 7.25
CA GLN A 70 12.73 -7.35 7.47
C GLN A 70 11.72 -6.77 8.48
N ILE A 71 11.67 -7.41 9.65
CA ILE A 71 10.85 -6.98 10.77
C ILE A 71 11.56 -5.91 11.60
N ASP A 72 10.79 -5.23 12.43
CA ASP A 72 11.20 -4.17 13.36
C ASP A 72 11.74 -2.90 12.67
N LEU A 73 11.31 -2.69 11.42
CA LEU A 73 11.57 -1.46 10.67
C LEU A 73 10.66 -0.30 11.11
N LEU A 74 9.48 -0.61 11.64
CA LEU A 74 8.52 0.39 12.13
C LEU A 74 8.81 0.75 13.59
N THR A 75 9.88 1.49 13.79
CA THR A 75 10.21 2.07 15.10
C THR A 75 9.15 3.10 15.52
N PRO A 76 8.99 3.36 16.84
CA PRO A 76 8.10 4.42 17.32
C PRO A 76 8.33 5.76 16.64
N ALA A 77 9.60 6.19 16.50
CA ALA A 77 9.95 7.45 15.85
C ALA A 77 9.53 7.53 14.37
N LEU A 78 9.46 6.39 13.67
CA LEU A 78 8.99 6.33 12.29
C LEU A 78 7.47 6.35 12.24
N LEU A 79 6.80 5.60 13.13
CA LEU A 79 5.33 5.62 13.24
C LEU A 79 4.81 7.00 13.68
N ASP A 80 5.54 7.72 14.53
CA ASP A 80 5.16 9.07 14.99
C ASP A 80 5.07 10.08 13.83
N ARG A 81 5.67 9.77 12.67
CA ARG A 81 5.53 10.58 11.45
C ARG A 81 4.13 10.49 10.81
N LEU A 82 3.31 9.53 11.24
CA LEU A 82 1.89 9.46 10.87
C LEU A 82 1.07 10.56 11.54
N ALA A 83 1.54 11.11 12.66
CA ALA A 83 0.86 12.20 13.33
C ALA A 83 0.99 13.48 12.49
N THR A 84 -0.12 13.95 11.93
CA THR A 84 -0.19 15.20 11.17
C THR A 84 -0.67 16.36 12.06
N ALA A 85 -0.22 17.58 11.75
CA ALA A 85 -0.70 18.78 12.43
C ALA A 85 -2.16 19.13 12.08
N ASP A 86 -2.59 18.75 10.87
CA ASP A 86 -3.97 18.91 10.41
C ASP A 86 -4.75 17.62 10.66
N ALA A 87 -5.55 17.62 11.73
CA ALA A 87 -6.41 16.50 12.11
C ALA A 87 -7.63 16.33 11.19
N THR A 88 -7.92 17.29 10.30
CA THR A 88 -9.04 17.18 9.35
C THR A 88 -8.65 16.44 8.08
N LYS A 89 -7.34 16.31 7.81
CA LYS A 89 -6.81 15.58 6.67
C LYS A 89 -6.50 14.13 7.08
N PRO A 90 -7.23 13.13 6.57
CA PRO A 90 -7.01 11.74 6.94
C PRO A 90 -5.65 11.22 6.45
N VAL A 91 -5.01 10.43 7.31
CA VAL A 91 -3.73 9.77 7.03
C VAL A 91 -3.98 8.32 6.61
N VAL A 92 -3.41 7.95 5.46
CA VAL A 92 -3.40 6.60 4.93
C VAL A 92 -2.00 5.99 5.14
N ALA A 93 -1.91 4.97 5.98
CA ALA A 93 -0.69 4.17 6.09
C ALA A 93 -0.70 3.09 5.00
N PHE A 94 0.19 3.20 4.01
CA PHE A 94 0.37 2.21 2.95
C PHE A 94 1.56 1.31 3.29
N VAL A 95 1.27 0.06 3.66
CA VAL A 95 2.21 -0.81 4.37
C VAL A 95 2.53 -2.05 3.55
N HIS A 96 3.81 -2.33 3.35
CA HIS A 96 4.29 -3.54 2.72
C HIS A 96 4.66 -4.57 3.80
N TRP A 97 3.83 -5.58 4.02
CA TRP A 97 3.89 -6.46 5.20
C TRP A 97 3.23 -7.83 5.02
N GLY A 98 3.24 -8.64 6.08
CA GLY A 98 2.59 -9.95 6.08
C GLY A 98 3.36 -10.98 5.27
N ARG A 99 2.75 -12.16 5.11
CA ARG A 99 3.37 -13.31 4.48
C ARG A 99 2.71 -13.60 3.13
N GLU A 100 3.52 -13.93 2.13
CA GLU A 100 3.04 -14.37 0.82
C GLU A 100 1.91 -15.40 0.94
N TRP A 101 0.84 -15.16 0.19
CA TRP A 101 -0.35 -16.00 0.07
C TRP A 101 -1.21 -16.11 1.32
N ILE A 102 -0.99 -15.25 2.31
CA ILE A 102 -1.84 -15.14 3.50
C ILE A 102 -2.66 -13.84 3.38
N ASP A 103 -3.97 -13.97 3.36
CA ASP A 103 -4.92 -12.86 3.20
C ASP A 103 -5.48 -12.35 4.55
N ALA A 104 -5.05 -12.94 5.66
CA ALA A 104 -5.44 -12.58 7.01
C ALA A 104 -4.24 -12.11 7.86
N PRO A 105 -4.42 -11.06 8.69
CA PRO A 105 -3.33 -10.52 9.50
C PRO A 105 -2.88 -11.50 10.60
N SER A 106 -1.57 -11.55 10.80
CA SER A 106 -0.90 -12.10 11.97
C SER A 106 -1.06 -11.20 13.19
N ARG A 107 -0.61 -11.70 14.36
CA ARG A 107 -0.55 -10.88 15.58
C ARG A 107 0.33 -9.64 15.42
N ARG A 108 1.40 -9.72 14.61
CA ARG A 108 2.31 -8.60 14.38
C ARG A 108 1.63 -7.52 13.55
N GLU A 109 1.00 -7.86 12.44
CA GLU A 109 0.26 -6.87 11.63
C GLU A 109 -0.91 -6.28 12.42
N GLY A 110 -1.61 -7.08 13.25
CA GLY A 110 -2.65 -6.58 14.15
C GLY A 110 -2.11 -5.56 15.18
N PHE A 111 -0.97 -5.85 15.79
CA PHE A 111 -0.30 -4.92 16.72
C PHE A 111 0.14 -3.63 16.02
N LEU A 112 0.80 -3.74 14.86
CA LEU A 112 1.26 -2.59 14.10
C LEU A 112 0.10 -1.73 13.60
N ALA A 113 -1.00 -2.34 13.17
CA ALA A 113 -2.21 -1.63 12.75
C ALA A 113 -2.79 -0.80 13.91
N ASP A 114 -2.84 -1.35 15.12
CA ASP A 114 -3.30 -0.61 16.30
C ASP A 114 -2.34 0.53 16.68
N GLU A 115 -1.02 0.32 16.56
CA GLU A 115 -0.02 1.36 16.79
C GLU A 115 -0.09 2.51 15.77
N MET A 116 -0.38 2.21 14.50
CA MET A 116 -0.64 3.22 13.47
C MET A 116 -1.93 3.99 13.74
N ARG A 117 -3.02 3.29 14.10
CA ARG A 117 -4.30 3.91 14.48
C ARG A 117 -4.13 4.90 15.63
N LYS A 118 -3.43 4.51 16.70
CA LYS A 118 -3.14 5.38 17.86
C LYS A 118 -2.40 6.67 17.49
N ARG A 119 -1.76 6.71 16.33
CA ARG A 119 -1.02 7.87 15.79
C ARG A 119 -1.77 8.61 14.68
N GLY A 120 -3.06 8.34 14.52
CA GLY A 120 -3.95 9.10 13.63
C GLY A 120 -4.11 8.52 12.23
N ALA A 121 -3.59 7.33 11.94
CA ALA A 121 -3.91 6.66 10.67
C ALA A 121 -5.40 6.29 10.63
N ALA A 122 -6.16 6.94 9.75
CA ALA A 122 -7.59 6.69 9.54
C ALA A 122 -7.83 5.47 8.64
N LEU A 123 -6.84 5.15 7.79
CA LEU A 123 -6.88 4.02 6.88
C LEU A 123 -5.51 3.35 6.83
N ILE A 124 -5.47 2.03 6.97
CA ILE A 124 -4.25 1.23 6.89
C ILE A 124 -4.44 0.23 5.77
N VAL A 125 -3.61 0.34 4.73
CA VAL A 125 -3.74 -0.42 3.49
C VAL A 125 -2.48 -1.23 3.30
N GLY A 126 -2.62 -2.54 3.38
CA GLY A 126 -1.52 -3.46 3.16
C GLY A 126 -1.33 -3.86 1.71
N ALA A 127 -0.09 -4.21 1.40
CA ALA A 127 0.36 -4.88 0.19
C ALA A 127 1.46 -5.88 0.57
N HIS A 128 1.93 -6.68 -0.41
CA HIS A 128 2.93 -7.76 -0.33
C HIS A 128 2.37 -9.18 -0.53
N PRO A 129 1.33 -9.65 0.18
CA PRO A 129 0.96 -11.07 0.15
C PRO A 129 0.56 -11.66 -1.21
N HIS A 130 0.45 -10.85 -2.27
CA HIS A 130 0.04 -11.26 -3.63
C HIS A 130 -1.36 -11.88 -3.74
N VAL A 131 -2.11 -11.89 -2.64
CA VAL A 131 -3.51 -12.25 -2.53
C VAL A 131 -4.26 -11.07 -1.91
N ALA A 132 -5.44 -10.74 -2.41
CA ALA A 132 -6.28 -9.69 -1.86
C ALA A 132 -7.11 -10.21 -0.67
N ALA A 133 -7.30 -9.36 0.34
CA ALA A 133 -8.20 -9.65 1.44
C ALA A 133 -9.65 -9.63 0.95
N GLY A 134 -10.49 -10.52 1.49
CA GLY A 134 -11.91 -10.57 1.14
C GLY A 134 -12.76 -9.46 1.78
N SER A 135 -12.23 -8.73 2.76
CA SER A 135 -12.96 -7.71 3.50
C SER A 135 -12.03 -6.65 4.10
N MET A 136 -12.65 -5.59 4.62
CA MET A 136 -12.00 -4.57 5.44
C MET A 136 -12.41 -4.77 6.90
N THR A 137 -11.51 -4.45 7.82
CA THR A 137 -11.74 -4.55 9.28
C THR A 137 -11.76 -3.16 9.89
N ALA A 138 -12.81 -2.83 10.63
CA ALA A 138 -12.85 -1.62 11.45
C ALA A 138 -12.15 -1.86 12.79
N LEU A 139 -11.24 -0.97 13.17
CA LEU A 139 -10.58 -0.97 14.47
C LEU A 139 -11.24 0.03 15.41
N ALA A 140 -11.25 -0.30 16.71
CA ALA A 140 -11.74 0.57 17.79
C ALA A 140 -13.11 1.22 17.51
N GLY A 141 -14.05 0.47 16.94
CA GLY A 141 -15.41 0.98 16.67
C GLY A 141 -15.52 1.91 15.46
N GLY A 142 -14.47 2.02 14.64
CA GLY A 142 -14.49 2.81 13.40
C GLY A 142 -13.45 3.92 13.33
N ASP A 143 -12.59 4.08 14.35
CA ASP A 143 -11.48 5.03 14.35
C ASP A 143 -10.55 4.87 13.14
N ALA A 144 -10.35 3.62 12.71
CA ALA A 144 -9.57 3.29 11.52
C ALA A 144 -10.14 2.09 10.78
N LEU A 145 -9.95 2.09 9.45
CA LEU A 145 -10.19 0.93 8.61
C LEU A 145 -8.87 0.26 8.23
N VAL A 146 -8.87 -1.07 8.18
CA VAL A 146 -7.73 -1.87 7.73
C VAL A 146 -8.14 -2.70 6.53
N VAL A 147 -7.37 -2.61 5.46
CA VAL A 147 -7.35 -3.59 4.37
C VAL A 147 -6.03 -4.34 4.49
N HIS A 148 -6.06 -5.61 4.88
CA HIS A 148 -4.82 -6.32 5.20
C HIS A 148 -3.89 -6.47 3.99
N THR A 149 -4.45 -6.70 2.81
CA THR A 149 -3.69 -6.80 1.56
C THR A 149 -4.59 -6.50 0.37
N LEU A 150 -4.11 -5.70 -0.58
CA LEU A 150 -4.76 -5.49 -1.88
C LEU A 150 -4.36 -6.52 -2.93
N GLY A 151 -3.36 -7.37 -2.65
CA GLY A 151 -2.84 -8.32 -3.62
C GLY A 151 -2.21 -7.64 -4.84
N ASN A 152 -2.41 -8.24 -6.01
CA ASN A 152 -1.77 -7.84 -7.27
C ASN A 152 -2.71 -7.01 -8.15
N PHE A 153 -2.24 -5.88 -8.69
CA PHE A 153 -2.97 -5.15 -9.72
C PHE A 153 -2.69 -5.69 -11.13
N LEU A 154 -1.42 -5.62 -11.56
CA LEU A 154 -0.93 -6.17 -12.82
C LEU A 154 0.38 -6.90 -12.54
N PHE A 155 0.35 -8.23 -12.56
CA PHE A 155 1.49 -9.09 -12.23
C PHE A 155 1.46 -10.34 -13.09
N ASP A 156 2.62 -10.86 -13.48
CA ASP A 156 2.79 -12.00 -14.39
C ASP A 156 2.62 -13.37 -13.71
N GLN A 157 1.84 -13.43 -12.63
CA GLN A 157 1.55 -14.64 -11.88
C GLN A 157 0.16 -15.17 -12.25
N SER A 158 0.11 -16.38 -12.81
CA SER A 158 -1.12 -17.12 -13.09
C SER A 158 -1.45 -18.12 -11.98
N GLY A 159 -2.73 -18.39 -11.74
CA GLY A 159 -3.20 -19.45 -10.84
C GLY A 159 -4.36 -19.02 -9.94
N ASP A 160 -4.87 -19.95 -9.13
CA ASP A 160 -6.08 -19.71 -8.32
C ASP A 160 -5.84 -18.88 -7.04
N LYS A 161 -4.57 -18.77 -6.62
CA LYS A 161 -4.18 -18.08 -5.38
C LYS A 161 -3.90 -16.58 -5.57
N PRO A 162 -3.18 -16.13 -6.61
CA PRO A 162 -3.00 -14.71 -6.86
C PRO A 162 -4.33 -14.03 -7.12
N SER A 163 -4.57 -12.92 -6.42
CA SER A 163 -5.78 -12.11 -6.60
C SER A 163 -5.47 -10.64 -6.34
N GLY A 164 -6.37 -9.77 -6.77
CA GLY A 164 -6.21 -8.33 -6.67
C GLY A 164 -7.48 -7.65 -6.20
N ALA A 165 -7.31 -6.48 -5.58
CA ALA A 165 -8.39 -5.56 -5.31
C ALA A 165 -7.96 -4.10 -5.53
N LEU A 166 -8.92 -3.28 -5.93
CA LEU A 166 -8.81 -1.83 -5.88
C LEU A 166 -9.50 -1.33 -4.62
N LEU A 167 -8.88 -0.35 -3.96
CA LEU A 167 -9.51 0.36 -2.86
C LEU A 167 -9.93 1.74 -3.34
N GLU A 168 -11.24 1.97 -3.37
CA GLU A 168 -11.81 3.28 -3.61
C GLU A 168 -11.98 3.99 -2.27
N VAL A 169 -11.50 5.22 -2.17
CA VAL A 169 -11.56 6.04 -0.95
C VAL A 169 -12.12 7.41 -1.29
N THR A 170 -13.14 7.83 -0.55
CA THR A 170 -13.70 9.18 -0.61
C THR A 170 -13.44 9.88 0.71
N SER A 171 -12.73 11.01 0.66
CA SER A 171 -12.52 11.89 1.81
C SER A 171 -13.57 12.99 1.84
N TYR A 172 -14.00 13.38 3.04
CA TYR A 172 -14.97 14.45 3.24
C TYR A 172 -14.38 15.54 4.14
N ALA A 173 -14.80 16.79 3.93
CA ALA A 173 -14.27 17.96 4.62
C ALA A 173 -14.36 17.90 6.16
N GLN A 174 -15.31 17.13 6.70
CA GLN A 174 -15.44 16.88 8.14
C GLN A 174 -14.43 15.86 8.70
N GLY A 175 -13.49 15.36 7.89
CA GLY A 175 -12.44 14.41 8.29
C GLY A 175 -12.83 12.93 8.25
N THR A 176 -14.02 12.60 7.74
CA THR A 176 -14.47 11.21 7.59
C THR A 176 -14.02 10.61 6.26
N LEU A 177 -13.83 9.29 6.23
CA LEU A 177 -13.59 8.53 5.00
C LEU A 177 -14.75 7.57 4.73
N TYR A 178 -15.11 7.44 3.46
CA TYR A 178 -15.79 6.25 2.94
C TYR A 178 -14.78 5.41 2.16
N ALA A 179 -14.80 4.09 2.35
CA ALA A 179 -13.94 3.18 1.61
C ALA A 179 -14.76 2.01 1.05
N ARG A 180 -14.39 1.55 -0.14
CA ARG A 180 -14.97 0.39 -0.79
C ARG A 180 -13.87 -0.46 -1.41
N LEU A 181 -13.84 -1.74 -1.05
CA LEU A 181 -12.92 -2.72 -1.60
C LEU A 181 -13.56 -3.39 -2.82
N LEU A 182 -12.86 -3.36 -3.95
CA LEU A 182 -13.34 -3.84 -5.24
C LEU A 182 -12.45 -4.98 -5.73
N PRO A 183 -12.91 -6.23 -5.73
CA PRO A 183 -12.12 -7.32 -6.29
C PRO A 183 -11.92 -7.07 -7.80
N ILE A 184 -10.72 -7.33 -8.28
CA ILE A 184 -10.39 -7.28 -9.70
C ILE A 184 -9.97 -8.66 -10.19
N PRO A 185 -10.29 -9.02 -11.44
CA PRO A 185 -9.81 -10.26 -12.03
C PRO A 185 -8.29 -10.22 -12.21
N ASN A 186 -7.67 -11.39 -12.34
CA ASN A 186 -6.27 -11.47 -12.76
C ASN A 186 -6.12 -10.89 -14.18
N LEU A 187 -5.62 -9.66 -14.27
CA LEU A 187 -5.48 -8.95 -15.55
C LEU A 187 -4.49 -9.63 -16.49
N PHE A 188 -3.51 -10.37 -15.96
CA PHE A 188 -2.56 -11.12 -16.77
C PHE A 188 -3.22 -12.31 -17.46
N ASP A 189 -4.05 -13.06 -16.72
CA ASP A 189 -4.81 -14.18 -17.27
C ASP A 189 -5.80 -13.70 -18.35
N LEU A 190 -6.46 -12.56 -18.14
CA LEU A 190 -7.36 -11.96 -19.12
C LEU A 190 -6.63 -11.56 -20.41
N ALA A 191 -5.45 -10.95 -20.30
CA ALA A 191 -4.64 -10.58 -21.46
C ALA A 191 -4.15 -11.81 -22.23
N GLY A 192 -3.76 -12.88 -21.52
CA GLY A 192 -3.35 -14.15 -22.12
C GLY A 192 -4.48 -14.88 -22.83
N ALA A 193 -5.71 -14.80 -22.31
CA ALA A 193 -6.90 -15.38 -22.94
C ALA A 193 -7.33 -14.64 -24.21
N ALA A 194 -7.23 -13.30 -24.24
CA ALA A 194 -7.57 -12.49 -25.40
C ALA A 194 -6.56 -12.61 -26.57
N ALA A 195 -5.38 -13.15 -26.31
CA ALA A 195 -4.32 -13.37 -27.31
C ALA A 195 -4.36 -14.79 -27.94
N ARG A 196 -5.35 -15.62 -27.58
CA ARG A 196 -5.59 -16.96 -28.13
C ARG A 196 -6.85 -16.96 -28.98
#